data_AF-A0A2D6YV62-F1
#
_entry.id   AF-A0A2D6YV62-F1
#
_cell.length_a   1.000
_cell.length_b   1.000
_cell.length_c   1.000
_cell.angle_alpha   90.00
_cell.angle_beta   90.00
_cell.angle_gamma   90.00
#
_symmetry.space_group_name_H-M   'P 1'
#
loop_
_entity.id
_entity.type
_entity.pdbx_description
1 polymer ?
#
loop_
_entity_poly.entity_id
_entity_poly.type
_entity_poly.pdbx_seq_one_letter_code
_entity_poly.pdbx_strand_id
1 'polypeptide(L)'
;MILLMAFRFCPLCIVAGGTLLAGLAATPMLCCDEEPSTTTLASTAVAPGAKATMEPLPDMPAGDYDIDPVHSTVLFRVQHLGAGQFWGRFNDVTGTITFTPEKEEHFAFDVNVDLESVDSGNDKLDSHLKSPDFFNAKEFKNMTFKSTEVERLGQTVWDVSGDLTMNGVTKPVLAVIRFTGTADMRGRKCGLEAEFDIKRSDFNQTWGVENGALGDKVRIIVGMEATKAPDA
;
A
#
# COMPACT_ATOMS: atom_id res chain seq x y z
N MET A 1 -16.08 -22.09 3.52
CA MET A 1 -16.52 -22.04 4.91
C MET A 1 -16.84 -20.58 5.21
N ILE A 2 -18.11 -20.19 5.01
CA ILE A 2 -18.58 -18.80 4.97
C ILE A 2 -19.01 -18.41 6.39
N LEU A 3 -18.36 -17.38 6.96
CA LEU A 3 -18.62 -16.88 8.30
C LEU A 3 -19.81 -15.90 8.26
N LEU A 4 -20.97 -16.36 8.72
CA LEU A 4 -22.19 -15.56 8.85
C LEU A 4 -22.09 -14.68 10.10
N MET A 5 -22.09 -13.35 9.91
CA MET A 5 -22.23 -12.37 11.01
C MET A 5 -23.65 -12.44 11.60
N ALA A 6 -23.73 -12.69 12.91
CA ALA A 6 -24.98 -12.67 13.65
C ALA A 6 -25.36 -11.23 14.03
N PHE A 7 -26.41 -10.70 13.41
CA PHE A 7 -27.09 -9.48 13.87
C PHE A 7 -27.94 -9.81 15.10
N ARG A 8 -27.66 -9.15 16.23
CA ARG A 8 -28.51 -9.18 17.43
C ARG A 8 -29.75 -8.32 17.19
N PHE A 9 -30.91 -8.97 17.08
CA PHE A 9 -32.22 -8.33 17.13
C PHE A 9 -32.56 -7.90 18.58
N CYS A 10 -32.90 -6.62 18.75
CA CYS A 10 -33.48 -6.07 19.97
C CYS A 10 -35.00 -6.31 19.94
N PRO A 11 -35.60 -7.09 20.86
CA PRO A 11 -37.01 -7.43 20.79
C PRO A 11 -37.81 -6.52 21.71
N LEU A 12 -38.31 -5.37 21.23
CA LEU A 12 -39.39 -4.66 21.94
C LEU A 12 -40.11 -3.65 21.04
N CYS A 13 -40.85 -4.13 20.04
CA CYS A 13 -41.88 -3.35 19.36
C CYS A 13 -43.01 -4.29 18.88
N ILE A 14 -43.82 -4.75 19.83
CA ILE A 14 -45.16 -5.29 19.54
C ILE A 14 -46.15 -4.28 20.13
N VAL A 15 -46.83 -3.51 19.29
CA VAL A 15 -48.13 -2.95 19.67
C VAL A 15 -49.05 -3.02 18.45
N ALA A 16 -50.09 -3.83 18.62
CA ALA A 16 -51.22 -3.99 17.74
C ALA A 16 -52.20 -2.82 17.88
N GLY A 17 -52.93 -2.52 16.80
CA GLY A 17 -53.94 -1.48 16.76
C GLY A 17 -55.16 -1.77 17.66
N GLY A 18 -55.79 -0.69 18.13
CA GLY A 18 -57.04 -0.72 18.87
C GLY A 18 -57.64 0.68 19.01
N THR A 19 -58.94 0.76 18.80
CA THR A 19 -59.75 1.93 18.47
C THR A 19 -60.10 2.83 19.67
N LEU A 20 -60.37 4.09 19.33
CA LEU A 20 -60.88 5.25 20.07
C LEU A 20 -61.98 4.99 21.12
N LEU A 21 -61.88 5.58 22.33
CA LEU A 21 -63.02 6.17 23.06
C LEU A 21 -62.56 7.12 24.20
N ALA A 22 -63.34 8.18 24.39
CA ALA A 22 -63.07 9.38 25.19
C ALA A 22 -63.20 9.22 26.72
N GLY A 23 -62.51 10.09 27.48
CA GLY A 23 -62.76 10.27 28.92
C GLY A 23 -61.74 11.18 29.62
N LEU A 24 -62.22 12.33 30.06
CA LEU A 24 -61.49 13.46 30.66
C LEU A 24 -61.18 13.22 32.16
N ALA A 25 -59.92 13.34 32.58
CA ALA A 25 -59.56 13.71 33.96
C ALA A 25 -58.09 14.18 34.02
N ALA A 26 -57.91 15.49 34.24
CA ALA A 26 -56.60 16.11 34.45
C ALA A 26 -56.09 15.80 35.87
N THR A 27 -54.87 15.27 35.96
CA THR A 27 -54.09 15.17 37.19
C THR A 27 -52.72 15.78 36.92
N PRO A 28 -52.18 16.67 37.77
CA PRO A 28 -50.91 17.33 37.51
C PRO A 28 -49.77 16.32 37.67
N MET A 29 -49.06 16.06 36.57
CA MET A 29 -47.84 15.26 36.59
C MET A 29 -46.72 16.12 37.15
N LEU A 30 -46.26 15.71 38.34
CA LEU A 30 -45.17 16.29 39.10
C LEU A 30 -43.91 16.37 38.22
N CYS A 31 -43.32 17.57 38.14
CA CYS A 31 -42.03 17.80 37.52
C CYS A 31 -40.96 16.92 38.18
N CYS A 32 -40.37 15.99 37.43
CA CYS A 32 -39.06 15.45 37.77
C CYS A 32 -38.03 16.45 37.25
N ASP A 33 -37.45 17.24 38.15
CA ASP A 33 -36.20 17.95 37.92
C ASP A 33 -35.09 16.92 37.67
N GLU A 34 -34.54 16.92 36.46
CA GLU A 34 -33.36 16.13 36.09
C GLU A 34 -32.12 17.01 36.29
N GLU A 35 -31.43 16.81 37.41
CA GLU A 35 -30.17 17.47 37.74
C GLU A 35 -29.08 17.08 36.71
N PRO A 36 -28.38 18.04 36.07
CA PRO A 36 -27.31 17.72 35.14
C PRO A 36 -26.07 17.24 35.92
N SER A 37 -25.80 15.94 35.87
CA SER A 37 -24.54 15.36 36.34
C SER A 37 -23.37 15.89 35.51
N THR A 38 -22.62 16.81 36.08
CA THR A 38 -21.35 17.34 35.56
C THR A 38 -20.26 16.27 35.68
N THR A 39 -20.21 15.37 34.70
CA THR A 39 -19.07 14.47 34.53
C THR A 39 -17.85 15.28 34.14
N THR A 40 -17.02 15.57 35.14
CA THR A 40 -15.73 16.22 34.96
C THR A 40 -14.80 15.27 34.20
N LEU A 41 -14.45 15.62 32.96
CA LEU A 41 -13.42 14.92 32.20
C LEU A 41 -12.07 15.17 32.89
N ALA A 42 -11.58 14.18 33.63
CA ALA A 42 -10.22 14.17 34.13
C ALA A 42 -9.26 14.08 32.93
N SER A 43 -8.64 15.20 32.58
CA SER A 43 -7.54 15.27 31.62
C SER A 43 -6.33 14.57 32.24
N THR A 44 -6.05 13.34 31.80
CA THR A 44 -4.77 12.69 32.08
C THR A 44 -3.70 13.39 31.26
N ALA A 45 -2.94 14.26 31.91
CA ALA A 45 -1.73 14.86 31.36
C ALA A 45 -0.75 13.75 30.98
N VAL A 46 -0.42 13.63 29.69
CA VAL A 46 0.66 12.80 29.19
C VAL A 46 1.97 13.46 29.64
N ALA A 47 2.75 12.77 30.47
CA ALA A 47 4.04 13.27 30.93
C ALA A 47 5.01 13.44 29.75
N PRO A 48 5.68 14.61 29.61
CA PRO A 48 6.75 14.78 28.63
C PRO A 48 8.00 14.03 29.10
N GLY A 49 8.44 13.01 28.37
CA GLY A 49 9.73 12.36 28.63
C GLY A 49 9.85 10.86 28.39
N ALA A 50 8.81 10.16 27.94
CA ALA A 50 8.98 8.79 27.44
C ALA A 50 9.79 8.84 26.14
N LYS A 51 11.06 8.43 26.17
CA LYS A 51 11.79 8.05 24.95
C LYS A 51 10.93 6.98 24.27
N ALA A 52 10.47 7.24 23.06
CA ALA A 52 9.84 6.21 22.25
C ALA A 52 10.84 5.05 22.16
N THR A 53 10.51 3.92 22.79
CA THR A 53 11.27 2.70 22.61
C THR A 53 11.06 2.27 21.17
N MET A 54 12.10 2.40 20.35
CA MET A 54 12.04 1.97 18.96
C MET A 54 11.73 0.47 18.95
N GLU A 55 10.64 0.09 18.29
CA GLU A 55 10.21 -1.30 18.16
C GLU A 55 11.36 -2.18 17.61
N PRO A 56 11.44 -3.47 17.99
CA PRO A 56 12.52 -4.34 17.51
C PRO A 56 12.47 -4.48 15.98
N LEU A 57 13.63 -4.62 15.34
CA LEU A 57 13.71 -4.87 13.89
C LEU A 57 13.14 -6.25 13.53
N PRO A 58 12.83 -6.50 12.25
CA PRO A 58 12.56 -7.84 11.76
C PRO A 58 13.70 -8.80 12.10
N ASP A 59 13.36 -10.00 12.58
CA ASP A 59 14.31 -11.06 12.88
C ASP A 59 14.73 -11.76 11.57
N MET A 60 15.75 -11.22 10.93
CA MET A 60 16.39 -11.80 9.75
C MET A 60 17.91 -11.56 9.78
N PRO A 61 18.73 -12.47 9.23
CA PRO A 61 20.18 -12.26 9.15
C PRO A 61 20.53 -11.03 8.32
N ALA A 62 21.56 -10.30 8.73
CA ALA A 62 22.18 -9.28 7.89
C ALA A 62 22.73 -9.89 6.59
N GLY A 63 22.84 -9.06 5.55
CA GLY A 63 23.42 -9.42 4.26
C GLY A 63 22.52 -9.08 3.08
N ASP A 64 22.94 -9.55 1.91
CA ASP A 64 22.25 -9.33 0.65
C ASP A 64 21.21 -10.42 0.40
N TYR A 65 20.10 -10.01 -0.20
CA TYR A 65 19.00 -10.87 -0.59
C TYR A 65 18.68 -10.61 -2.06
N ASP A 66 18.78 -11.65 -2.88
CA ASP A 66 18.47 -11.58 -4.30
C ASP A 66 16.96 -11.72 -4.50
N ILE A 67 16.36 -10.76 -5.19
CA ILE A 67 14.92 -10.77 -5.51
C ILE A 67 14.63 -11.98 -6.40
N ASP A 68 13.66 -12.79 -5.98
CA ASP A 68 13.17 -13.96 -6.69
C ASP A 68 12.18 -13.54 -7.78
N PRO A 69 12.50 -13.69 -9.07
CA PRO A 69 11.62 -13.27 -10.15
C PRO A 69 10.32 -14.06 -10.23
N VAL A 70 10.28 -15.28 -9.66
CA VAL A 70 9.09 -16.15 -9.71
C VAL A 70 8.02 -15.70 -8.72
N HIS A 71 8.43 -15.11 -7.59
CA HIS A 71 7.54 -14.73 -6.49
C HIS A 71 7.45 -13.20 -6.30
N SER A 72 7.91 -12.43 -7.29
CA SER A 72 7.89 -10.98 -7.27
C SER A 72 7.13 -10.41 -8.47
N THR A 73 6.43 -9.29 -8.29
CA THR A 73 5.67 -8.64 -9.36
C THR A 73 5.50 -7.16 -9.09
N VAL A 74 5.46 -6.35 -10.14
CA VAL A 74 5.04 -4.95 -10.08
C VAL A 74 3.65 -4.85 -10.67
N LEU A 75 2.66 -4.44 -9.88
CA LEU A 75 1.34 -4.05 -10.36
C LEU A 75 1.27 -2.53 -10.51
N PHE A 76 0.57 -2.08 -11.54
CA PHE A 76 0.23 -0.68 -11.70
C PHE A 76 -1.26 -0.52 -12.02
N ARG A 77 -1.81 0.63 -11.62
CA ARG A 77 -3.14 1.05 -12.07
C ARG A 77 -3.20 2.51 -12.48
N VAL A 78 -4.04 2.78 -13.46
CA VAL A 78 -4.28 4.12 -14.01
C VAL A 78 -5.76 4.31 -14.31
N GLN A 79 -6.26 5.54 -14.14
CA GLN A 79 -7.62 5.88 -14.53
C GLN A 79 -7.77 5.79 -16.07
N HIS A 80 -8.83 5.17 -16.55
CA HIS A 80 -9.17 5.07 -17.97
C HIS A 80 -10.53 5.74 -18.23
N LEU A 81 -10.53 6.81 -19.02
CA LEU A 81 -11.70 7.59 -19.47
C LEU A 81 -12.66 8.05 -18.35
N GLY A 82 -12.15 8.25 -17.13
CA GLY A 82 -13.00 8.55 -15.96
C GLY A 82 -13.92 7.39 -15.54
N ALA A 83 -13.91 6.26 -16.26
CA ALA A 83 -14.81 5.14 -16.04
C ALA A 83 -14.32 4.17 -14.96
N GLY A 84 -13.03 3.85 -14.96
CA GLY A 84 -12.47 2.87 -14.01
C GLY A 84 -10.95 2.83 -13.99
N GLN A 85 -10.42 2.00 -13.10
CA GLN A 85 -8.99 1.74 -12.99
C GLN A 85 -8.61 0.60 -13.92
N PHE A 86 -7.76 0.88 -14.90
CA PHE A 86 -7.06 -0.13 -15.67
C PHE A 86 -5.91 -0.68 -14.83
N TRP A 87 -5.71 -2.00 -14.85
CA TRP A 87 -4.64 -2.68 -14.15
C TRP A 87 -3.74 -3.40 -15.13
N GLY A 88 -2.44 -3.32 -14.91
CA GLY A 88 -1.44 -4.13 -15.58
C GLY A 88 -0.33 -4.52 -14.60
N ARG A 89 0.58 -5.36 -15.06
CA ARG A 89 1.72 -5.80 -14.27
C ARG A 89 2.99 -5.95 -15.09
N PHE A 90 4.12 -6.03 -14.42
CA PHE A 90 5.38 -6.56 -14.93
C PHE A 90 5.69 -7.87 -14.19
N ASN A 91 6.08 -8.88 -14.96
CA ASN A 91 6.31 -10.23 -14.45
C ASN A 91 7.77 -10.49 -14.11
N ASP A 92 8.71 -9.76 -14.71
CA ASP A 92 10.14 -10.00 -14.53
C ASP A 92 10.75 -8.89 -13.67
N VAL A 93 10.82 -9.16 -12.37
CA VAL A 93 11.43 -8.28 -11.36
C VAL A 93 12.68 -8.95 -10.79
N THR A 94 13.80 -8.24 -10.83
CA THR A 94 15.08 -8.69 -10.31
C THR A 94 15.71 -7.59 -9.47
N GLY A 95 16.78 -7.91 -8.76
CA GLY A 95 17.52 -6.93 -7.98
C GLY A 95 18.02 -7.49 -6.66
N THR A 96 18.49 -6.59 -5.81
CA THR A 96 19.08 -6.90 -4.52
C THR A 96 18.47 -6.04 -3.43
N ILE A 97 18.22 -6.67 -2.28
CA ILE A 97 17.82 -6.04 -1.03
C ILE A 97 18.93 -6.29 -0.03
N THR A 98 19.61 -5.24 0.42
CA THR A 98 20.63 -5.35 1.46
C THR A 98 20.00 -5.02 2.80
N PHE A 99 20.16 -5.90 3.79
CA PHE A 99 19.75 -5.65 5.17
C PHE A 99 20.98 -5.49 6.08
N THR A 100 21.09 -4.36 6.77
CA THR A 100 22.16 -4.03 7.72
C THR A 100 21.52 -3.49 9.02
N PRO A 101 21.17 -4.36 9.99
CA PRO A 101 20.43 -3.96 11.19
C PRO A 101 21.20 -2.97 12.07
N GLU A 102 22.52 -2.90 11.95
CA GLU A 102 23.38 -1.99 12.71
C GLU A 102 23.41 -0.55 12.18
N LYS A 103 22.94 -0.31 10.95
CA LYS A 103 22.82 1.02 10.34
C LYS A 103 21.47 1.65 10.62
N GLU A 104 21.37 2.98 10.58
CA GLU A 104 20.10 3.70 10.78
C GLU A 104 19.12 3.43 9.64
N GLU A 105 19.62 3.31 8.40
CA GLU A 105 18.80 3.09 7.21
C GLU A 105 18.20 1.67 7.18
N HIS A 106 18.87 0.70 7.80
CA HIS A 106 18.55 -0.74 7.86
C HIS A 106 18.48 -1.47 6.52
N PHE A 107 17.90 -0.88 5.47
CA PHE A 107 17.70 -1.47 4.15
C PHE A 107 18.34 -0.62 3.05
N ALA A 108 18.73 -1.27 1.97
CA ALA A 108 18.99 -0.65 0.68
C ALA A 108 18.39 -1.51 -0.44
N PHE A 109 17.91 -0.86 -1.49
CA PHE A 109 17.20 -1.50 -2.60
C PHE A 109 17.83 -1.08 -3.94
N ASP A 110 18.13 -2.07 -4.77
CA ASP A 110 18.52 -1.89 -6.17
C ASP A 110 17.65 -2.84 -7.00
N VAL A 111 16.61 -2.31 -7.63
CA VAL A 111 15.54 -3.08 -8.29
C VAL A 111 15.56 -2.80 -9.78
N ASN A 112 15.40 -3.86 -10.57
CA ASN A 112 15.33 -3.82 -12.01
C ASN A 112 14.07 -4.56 -12.50
N VAL A 113 13.38 -3.96 -13.46
CA VAL A 113 12.16 -4.51 -14.06
C VAL A 113 12.32 -4.54 -15.57
N ASP A 114 12.17 -5.71 -16.19
CA ASP A 114 12.19 -5.82 -17.66
C ASP A 114 10.88 -5.29 -18.24
N LEU A 115 10.97 -4.27 -19.09
CA LEU A 115 9.82 -3.63 -19.72
C LEU A 115 9.13 -4.52 -20.77
N GLU A 116 9.83 -5.53 -21.30
CA GLU A 116 9.22 -6.54 -22.17
C GLU A 116 8.29 -7.49 -21.40
N SER A 117 8.36 -7.53 -20.07
CA SER A 117 7.52 -8.39 -19.23
C SER A 117 6.13 -7.82 -18.92
N VAL A 118 5.78 -6.66 -19.50
CA VAL A 118 4.48 -6.02 -19.30
C VAL A 118 3.34 -6.95 -19.76
N ASP A 119 2.32 -7.05 -18.91
CA ASP A 119 1.18 -7.95 -19.09
C ASP A 119 -0.10 -7.28 -18.56
N SER A 120 -1.07 -7.11 -19.45
CA SER A 120 -2.43 -6.66 -19.16
C SER A 120 -3.48 -7.75 -19.34
N GLY A 121 -3.05 -8.97 -19.67
CA GLY A 121 -3.91 -10.07 -20.12
C GLY A 121 -4.42 -9.90 -21.56
N ASN A 122 -3.82 -9.00 -22.36
CA ASN A 122 -4.20 -8.77 -23.75
C ASN A 122 -2.99 -8.44 -24.63
N ASP A 123 -2.59 -9.40 -25.47
CA ASP A 123 -1.39 -9.31 -26.33
C ASP A 123 -1.32 -8.04 -27.19
N LYS A 124 -2.46 -7.53 -27.69
CA LYS A 124 -2.48 -6.32 -28.53
C LYS A 124 -2.20 -5.09 -27.70
N LEU A 125 -2.77 -5.01 -26.50
CA LEU A 125 -2.52 -3.91 -25.57
C LEU A 125 -1.09 -3.98 -25.04
N ASP A 126 -0.58 -5.18 -24.73
CA ASP A 126 0.80 -5.36 -24.29
C ASP A 126 1.79 -4.92 -25.36
N SER A 127 1.49 -5.24 -26.64
CA SER A 127 2.26 -4.75 -27.78
C SER A 127 2.23 -3.21 -27.89
N HIS A 128 1.12 -2.57 -27.55
CA HIS A 128 1.02 -1.10 -27.54
C HIS A 128 1.77 -0.49 -26.35
N LEU A 129 1.67 -1.07 -25.16
CA LEU A 129 2.40 -0.63 -23.96
C LEU A 129 3.93 -0.67 -24.16
N LYS A 130 4.43 -1.59 -24.99
CA LYS A 130 5.85 -1.68 -25.35
C LYS A 130 6.29 -0.66 -26.41
N SER A 131 5.35 0.05 -27.05
CA SER A 131 5.65 0.99 -28.12
C SER A 131 6.24 2.31 -27.58
N PRO A 132 6.77 3.17 -28.47
CA PRO A 132 7.22 4.52 -28.12
C PRO A 132 6.14 5.44 -27.51
N ASP A 133 4.85 5.09 -27.63
CA ASP A 133 3.76 5.86 -26.99
C ASP A 133 3.74 5.66 -25.46
N PHE A 134 4.34 4.58 -24.97
CA PHE A 134 4.33 4.17 -23.57
C PHE A 134 5.76 3.91 -23.04
N PHE A 135 6.14 2.64 -22.83
CA PHE A 135 7.40 2.28 -22.18
C PHE A 135 8.60 2.23 -23.12
N ASN A 136 8.36 2.28 -24.44
CA ASN A 136 9.39 2.20 -25.47
C ASN A 136 10.43 1.08 -25.19
N ALA A 137 9.94 -0.14 -24.90
CA ALA A 137 10.72 -1.26 -24.40
C ALA A 137 11.86 -1.70 -25.35
N LYS A 138 11.77 -1.30 -26.62
CA LYS A 138 12.83 -1.51 -27.60
C LYS A 138 14.08 -0.68 -27.31
N GLU A 139 13.92 0.57 -26.89
CA GLU A 139 15.00 1.51 -26.60
C GLU A 139 15.42 1.43 -25.12
N PHE A 140 14.44 1.43 -24.22
CA PHE A 140 14.67 1.28 -22.78
C PHE A 140 14.30 -0.13 -22.36
N LYS A 141 15.31 -0.95 -22.06
CA LYS A 141 15.07 -2.36 -21.69
C LYS A 141 14.48 -2.49 -20.30
N ASN A 142 14.94 -1.65 -19.38
CA ASN A 142 14.60 -1.77 -17.98
C ASN A 142 14.03 -0.47 -17.42
N MET A 143 13.12 -0.63 -16.47
CA MET A 143 12.83 0.37 -15.45
C MET A 143 13.65 0.01 -14.21
N THR A 144 14.31 0.99 -13.59
CA THR A 144 15.16 0.74 -12.42
C THR A 144 14.80 1.65 -11.25
N PHE A 145 14.95 1.13 -10.03
CA PHE A 145 14.80 1.89 -8.81
C PHE A 145 16.00 1.67 -7.90
N LYS A 146 16.59 2.75 -7.39
CA LYS A 146 17.67 2.69 -6.42
C LYS A 146 17.38 3.55 -5.22
N SER A 147 17.34 2.95 -4.03
CA SER A 147 17.09 3.69 -2.79
C SER A 147 18.22 4.68 -2.49
N THR A 148 17.86 5.87 -2.03
CA THR A 148 18.78 6.93 -1.61
C THR A 148 18.68 7.24 -0.13
N GLU A 149 17.50 7.08 0.46
CA GLU A 149 17.24 7.31 1.88
C GLU A 149 16.15 6.35 2.37
N VAL A 150 16.32 5.84 3.59
CA VAL A 150 15.37 4.94 4.24
C VAL A 150 15.08 5.43 5.64
N GLU A 151 13.81 5.74 5.90
CA GLU A 151 13.30 6.15 7.20
C GLU A 151 12.42 5.05 7.78
N ARG A 152 12.72 4.62 9.00
CA ARG A 152 11.92 3.63 9.69
C ARG A 152 10.70 4.28 10.35
N LEU A 153 9.51 3.92 9.89
CA LEU A 153 8.25 4.42 10.46
C LEU A 153 7.68 3.55 11.58
N GLY A 154 8.12 2.30 11.68
CA GLY A 154 7.65 1.38 12.72
C GLY A 154 8.35 0.03 12.68
N GLN A 155 7.73 -0.97 13.30
CA GLN A 155 8.33 -2.30 13.40
C GLN A 155 8.61 -2.92 12.02
N THR A 156 7.64 -2.80 11.12
CA THR A 156 7.61 -3.46 9.81
C THR A 156 7.31 -2.50 8.65
N VAL A 157 7.49 -1.18 8.86
CA VAL A 157 7.15 -0.17 7.85
C VAL A 157 8.29 0.84 7.72
N TRP A 158 8.65 1.15 6.48
CA TRP A 158 9.67 2.13 6.11
C TRP A 158 9.15 3.04 5.02
N ASP A 159 9.56 4.30 5.09
CA ASP A 159 9.51 5.24 3.98
C ASP A 159 10.87 5.18 3.26
N VAL A 160 10.85 4.93 1.96
CA VAL A 160 12.04 4.71 1.14
C VAL A 160 12.02 5.69 -0.01
N SER A 161 12.89 6.69 0.04
CA SER A 161 13.17 7.56 -1.09
C SER A 161 14.15 6.87 -2.02
N GLY A 162 13.96 7.04 -3.32
CA GLY A 162 14.90 6.52 -4.31
C GLY A 162 14.70 7.08 -5.69
N ASP A 163 15.70 6.85 -6.54
CA ASP A 163 15.73 7.29 -7.91
C ASP A 163 15.07 6.24 -8.80
N LEU A 164 13.89 6.56 -9.34
CA LEU A 164 13.20 5.77 -10.35
C LEU A 164 13.65 6.25 -11.73
N THR A 165 14.10 5.33 -12.58
CA THR A 165 14.42 5.59 -13.99
C THR A 165 13.44 4.85 -14.89
N MET A 166 12.75 5.59 -15.75
CA MET A 166 11.81 5.08 -16.74
C MET A 166 11.85 5.98 -17.99
N ASN A 167 11.80 5.40 -19.19
CA ASN A 167 11.87 6.14 -20.46
C ASN A 167 13.06 7.11 -20.57
N GLY A 168 14.21 6.70 -20.02
CA GLY A 168 15.44 7.51 -20.02
C GLY A 168 15.42 8.71 -19.07
N VAL A 169 14.37 8.88 -18.26
CA VAL A 169 14.24 9.95 -17.27
C VAL A 169 14.35 9.38 -15.86
N THR A 170 15.19 10.00 -15.03
CA THR A 170 15.33 9.68 -13.61
C THR A 170 14.63 10.72 -12.75
N LYS A 171 13.80 10.29 -11.80
CA LYS A 171 13.10 11.14 -10.83
C LYS A 171 13.12 10.50 -9.44
N PRO A 172 13.22 11.31 -8.37
CA PRO A 172 13.04 10.80 -7.02
C PRO A 172 11.57 10.45 -6.78
N VAL A 173 11.34 9.30 -6.14
CA VAL A 173 10.01 8.85 -5.68
C VAL A 173 10.12 8.39 -4.23
N LEU A 174 9.00 8.49 -3.50
CA LEU A 174 8.87 8.00 -2.13
C LEU A 174 7.97 6.77 -2.12
N ALA A 175 8.50 5.64 -1.66
CA ALA A 175 7.78 4.39 -1.51
C ALA A 175 7.60 3.99 -0.06
N VAL A 176 6.37 3.62 0.30
CA VAL A 176 6.08 3.01 1.59
C VAL A 176 6.31 1.51 1.45
N ILE A 177 7.31 0.99 2.16
CA ILE A 177 7.67 -0.44 2.14
C ILE A 177 7.23 -1.09 3.45
N ARG A 178 6.57 -2.25 3.33
CA ARG A 178 6.11 -3.08 4.42
C ARG A 178 6.84 -4.41 4.38
N PHE A 179 7.44 -4.78 5.50
CA PHE A 179 7.99 -6.12 5.69
C PHE A 179 6.86 -7.11 5.98
N THR A 180 6.75 -8.17 5.18
CA THR A 180 5.63 -9.12 5.24
C THR A 180 5.98 -10.42 5.97
N GLY A 181 7.26 -10.79 6.07
CA GLY A 181 7.70 -11.93 6.87
C GLY A 181 9.00 -12.56 6.39
N THR A 182 9.37 -13.67 7.02
CA THR A 182 10.50 -14.54 6.63
C THR A 182 10.04 -16.00 6.47
N ALA A 183 10.81 -16.77 5.72
CA ALA A 183 10.65 -18.22 5.61
C ALA A 183 12.00 -18.92 5.41
N ASP A 184 12.11 -20.17 5.87
CA ASP A 184 13.36 -20.96 5.82
C ASP A 184 13.25 -22.28 5.06
N MET A 185 12.03 -22.71 4.70
CA MET A 185 11.78 -24.06 4.16
C MET A 185 12.54 -24.37 2.86
N ARG A 186 12.92 -23.35 2.09
CA ARG A 186 13.61 -23.47 0.79
C ARG A 186 14.69 -22.40 0.64
N GLY A 187 15.54 -22.29 1.65
CA GLY A 187 16.49 -21.17 1.79
C GLY A 187 15.91 -20.04 2.63
N ARG A 188 16.79 -19.20 3.18
CA ARG A 188 16.43 -18.04 4.00
C ARG A 188 15.80 -16.99 3.09
N LYS A 189 14.53 -16.67 3.33
CA LYS A 189 13.74 -15.73 2.51
C LYS A 189 13.18 -14.60 3.34
N CYS A 190 12.98 -13.44 2.72
CA CYS A 190 12.21 -12.33 3.24
C CYS A 190 11.17 -11.86 2.21
N GLY A 191 10.05 -11.34 2.71
CA GLY A 191 8.99 -10.77 1.88
C GLY A 191 8.80 -9.29 2.21
N LEU A 192 8.59 -8.48 1.16
CA LEU A 192 8.28 -7.07 1.27
C LEU A 192 7.19 -6.66 0.27
N GLU A 193 6.41 -5.65 0.62
CA GLU A 193 5.44 -5.01 -0.25
C GLU A 193 5.71 -3.51 -0.29
N ALA A 194 5.80 -2.91 -1.47
CA ALA A 194 6.01 -1.48 -1.64
C ALA A 194 4.82 -0.83 -2.33
N GLU A 195 4.44 0.38 -1.92
CA GLU A 195 3.42 1.15 -2.62
C GLU A 195 3.83 2.63 -2.78
N PHE A 196 3.59 3.18 -3.97
CA PHE A 196 3.85 4.59 -4.26
C PHE A 196 3.05 5.09 -5.46
N ASP A 197 3.03 6.40 -5.64
CA ASP A 197 2.40 7.04 -6.79
C ASP A 197 3.45 7.75 -7.64
N ILE A 198 3.27 7.70 -8.95
CA ILE A 198 4.05 8.51 -9.91
C ILE A 198 3.12 9.31 -10.82
N LYS A 199 3.66 10.32 -11.48
CA LYS A 199 3.02 10.94 -12.66
C LYS A 199 3.73 10.46 -13.91
N ARG A 200 2.99 9.95 -14.88
CA ARG A 200 3.56 9.44 -16.13
C ARG A 200 4.17 10.54 -16.98
N SER A 201 3.60 11.74 -16.93
CA SER A 201 4.10 12.93 -17.62
C SER A 201 5.53 13.32 -17.18
N ASP A 202 5.90 13.05 -15.93
CA ASP A 202 7.26 13.29 -15.42
C ASP A 202 8.33 12.40 -16.08
N PHE A 203 7.92 11.32 -16.75
CA PHE A 203 8.75 10.33 -17.43
C PHE A 203 8.48 10.24 -18.93
N ASN A 204 8.11 11.37 -19.56
CA ASN A 204 7.81 11.47 -20.99
C ASN A 204 6.67 10.54 -21.49
N GLN A 205 5.86 9.96 -20.61
CA GLN A 205 4.76 9.08 -20.98
C GLN A 205 3.43 9.83 -21.01
N THR A 206 3.24 10.67 -22.02
CA THR A 206 2.09 11.60 -22.13
C THR A 206 0.91 11.07 -22.93
N TRP A 207 1.02 9.89 -23.55
CA TRP A 207 -0.07 9.31 -24.34
C TRP A 207 -1.38 9.20 -23.55
N GLY A 208 -2.46 9.77 -24.09
CA GLY A 208 -3.78 9.77 -23.48
C GLY A 208 -3.96 10.74 -22.30
N VAL A 209 -2.91 11.43 -21.85
CA VAL A 209 -3.01 12.34 -20.69
C VAL A 209 -3.69 13.65 -21.08
N GLU A 210 -3.23 14.31 -22.15
CA GLU A 210 -3.71 15.65 -22.54
C GLU A 210 -5.17 15.66 -23.01
N ASN A 211 -5.65 14.58 -23.62
CA ASN A 211 -7.03 14.44 -24.06
C ASN A 211 -7.95 13.83 -22.98
N GLY A 212 -7.43 13.57 -21.77
CA GLY A 212 -8.18 13.01 -20.64
C GLY A 212 -8.56 11.53 -20.80
N ALA A 213 -8.02 10.82 -21.79
CA ALA A 213 -8.30 9.41 -21.99
C ALA A 213 -7.67 8.53 -20.89
N LEU A 214 -6.51 8.93 -20.38
CA LEU A 214 -5.75 8.25 -19.34
C LEU A 214 -5.38 9.23 -18.23
N GLY A 215 -5.43 8.75 -16.98
CA GLY A 215 -4.94 9.52 -15.85
C GLY A 215 -3.42 9.71 -15.89
N ASP A 216 -2.94 10.87 -15.43
CA ASP A 216 -1.51 11.12 -15.31
C ASP A 216 -0.91 10.41 -14.08
N LYS A 217 -1.67 10.35 -12.98
CA LYS A 217 -1.29 9.65 -11.76
C LYS A 217 -1.44 8.13 -11.93
N VAL A 218 -0.38 7.40 -11.60
CA VAL A 218 -0.33 5.93 -11.57
C VAL A 218 0.00 5.49 -10.15
N ARG A 219 -0.80 4.55 -9.63
CA ARG A 219 -0.46 3.83 -8.38
C ARG A 219 0.36 2.62 -8.76
N ILE A 220 1.48 2.43 -8.07
CA ILE A 220 2.35 1.27 -8.19
C ILE A 220 2.30 0.49 -6.87
N ILE A 221 2.21 -0.83 -6.99
CA ILE A 221 2.25 -1.79 -5.89
C ILE A 221 3.24 -2.86 -6.29
N VAL A 222 4.23 -3.14 -5.45
CA VAL A 222 5.27 -4.12 -5.74
C VAL A 222 5.25 -5.18 -4.66
N GLY A 223 5.05 -6.43 -5.04
CA GLY A 223 5.29 -7.58 -4.18
C GLY A 223 6.69 -8.12 -4.46
N MET A 224 7.49 -8.31 -3.42
CA MET A 224 8.85 -8.86 -3.53
C MET A 224 9.03 -10.00 -2.54
N GLU A 225 9.57 -11.10 -3.03
CA GLU A 225 10.23 -12.10 -2.20
C GLU A 225 11.71 -12.14 -2.60
N ALA A 226 12.59 -12.20 -1.61
CA ALA A 226 14.02 -12.27 -1.86
C ALA A 226 14.66 -13.40 -1.04
N THR A 227 15.69 -14.03 -1.60
CA THR A 227 16.42 -15.14 -0.98
C THR A 227 17.80 -14.66 -0.57
N LYS A 228 18.24 -14.97 0.65
CA LYS A 228 19.55 -14.57 1.15
C LYS A 228 20.64 -15.11 0.22
N ALA A 229 21.48 -14.20 -0.26
CA ALA A 229 22.65 -14.55 -1.05
C ALA A 229 23.65 -15.38 -0.21
N PRO A 230 24.42 -16.28 -0.83
CA PRO A 230 25.54 -16.94 -0.17
C PRO A 230 26.49 -15.91 0.43
N ASP A 231 27.04 -16.19 1.62
CA ASP A 231 28.10 -15.35 2.17
C ASP A 231 29.33 -15.43 1.24
N ALA A 232 29.94 -14.28 0.97
CA ALA A 232 31.10 -14.16 0.08
C ALA A 232 32.38 -14.81 0.64
#